data_AF-A0A2D7NM64-F1
#
_entry.id   AF-A0A2D7NM64-F1
#
_cell.length_a   1.000
_cell.length_b   1.000
_cell.length_c   1.000
_cell.angle_alpha   90.00
_cell.angle_beta   90.00
_cell.angle_gamma   90.00
#
_symmetry.space_group_name_H-M   'P 1'
#
loop_
_entity.id
_entity.type
_entity.pdbx_description
1 polymer ?
#
loop_
_entity_poly.entity_id
_entity_poly.type
_entity_poly.pdbx_seq_one_letter_code
_entity_poly.pdbx_strand_id
1 'polypeptide(L)'
;MSRWFVLTGLLAGFLLGTAGLCAQVQTPAKPPILVENPIGAVEQAARELGVEGGLSTSLNIVVLLTVLAIVPSVFILCTCFTRIVIVMSLLRQALGTQGLPPSQIIVGLSLFLTLVVMSPTFARMYDAGIKPYLAETADQQALPDNQIAAWNRAKMPLRDFMFDQIEHTGNWETVWMIEGFRRDAHSQPMDPELMTTDQIDLLTLVPAYILSELKTAFLLGFKIYLPFLVIDMVIASLLISMGMMMLPPVLISLPFKLLLFVLVDGWDLVTFQLMSGVAPAGVG
;
A
#
# COMPACT_ATOMS: atom_id res chain seq x y z
N MET A 1 11.88 65.08 21.15
CA MET A 1 12.31 63.73 21.58
C MET A 1 11.22 62.99 22.36
N SER A 2 9.99 62.85 21.83
CA SER A 2 8.88 62.24 22.60
C SER A 2 7.99 61.27 21.82
N ARG A 3 8.46 60.74 20.67
CA ARG A 3 7.70 59.75 19.87
C ARG A 3 8.19 58.30 20.04
N TRP A 4 9.31 58.07 20.72
CA TRP A 4 9.84 56.71 20.94
C TRP A 4 9.42 56.09 22.29
N PHE A 5 9.09 56.91 23.29
CA PHE A 5 8.58 56.45 24.61
C PHE A 5 7.10 56.04 24.61
N VAL A 6 6.30 56.49 23.65
CA VAL A 6 4.89 56.08 23.52
C VAL A 6 4.78 54.67 22.89
N LEU A 7 5.76 54.28 22.06
CA LEU A 7 5.79 52.97 21.40
C LEU A 7 6.28 51.83 22.32
N THR A 8 7.10 52.12 23.33
CA THR A 8 7.51 51.11 24.33
C THR A 8 6.46 50.91 25.43
N GLY A 9 5.60 51.90 25.70
CA GLY A 9 4.48 51.76 26.65
C GLY A 9 3.30 50.92 26.11
N LEU A 10 3.03 50.98 24.80
CA LEU A 10 1.94 50.22 24.18
C LEU A 10 2.29 48.73 23.94
N LEU A 11 3.58 48.39 23.81
CA LEU A 11 4.04 47.00 23.69
C LEU A 11 4.11 46.26 25.05
N ALA A 12 4.24 46.97 26.17
CA ALA A 12 4.20 46.38 27.51
C ALA A 12 2.77 46.14 28.03
N GLY A 13 1.78 46.91 27.56
CA GLY A 13 0.37 46.73 27.91
C GLY A 13 -0.29 45.52 27.22
N PHE A 14 0.22 45.08 26.07
CA PHE A 14 -0.35 43.96 25.32
C PHE A 14 0.13 42.58 25.82
N LEU A 15 1.21 42.52 26.60
CA LEU A 15 1.79 41.27 27.12
C LEU A 15 1.35 40.91 28.55
N LEU A 16 0.59 41.76 29.25
CA LEU A 16 0.14 41.52 30.64
C LEU A 16 -1.39 41.40 30.80
N GLY A 17 -2.15 41.41 29.70
CA GLY A 17 -3.62 41.46 29.74
C GLY A 17 -4.38 40.13 29.72
N THR A 18 -3.72 38.97 29.68
CA THR A 18 -4.42 37.67 29.56
C THR A 18 -4.10 36.65 30.65
N ALA A 19 -3.32 37.04 31.67
CA ALA A 19 -3.10 36.26 32.88
C ALA A 19 -4.18 36.57 33.93
N GLY A 20 -5.40 36.08 33.70
CA GLY A 20 -6.43 36.18 34.75
C GLY A 20 -7.87 36.22 34.26
N LEU A 21 -8.33 35.15 33.62
CA LEU A 21 -9.68 34.67 33.89
C LEU A 21 -9.70 33.15 33.74
N CYS A 22 -9.69 32.46 34.88
CA CYS A 22 -10.15 31.10 34.98
C CYS A 22 -11.62 31.05 34.53
N ALA A 23 -11.87 30.43 33.37
CA ALA A 23 -13.12 29.78 33.09
C ALA A 23 -12.77 28.43 32.46
N GLN A 24 -13.21 27.35 33.09
CA GLN A 24 -13.00 25.99 32.63
C GLN A 24 -13.53 25.84 31.21
N VAL A 25 -12.63 25.67 30.25
CA VAL A 25 -12.93 24.90 29.05
C VAL A 25 -12.37 23.52 29.33
N GLN A 26 -13.23 22.63 29.86
CA GLN A 26 -13.04 21.21 29.63
C GLN A 26 -12.94 21.05 28.10
N THR A 27 -11.74 20.82 27.59
CA THR A 27 -11.62 20.16 26.30
C THR A 27 -12.17 18.76 26.52
N PRO A 28 -13.30 18.37 25.90
CA PRO A 28 -13.63 16.96 25.88
C PRO A 28 -12.43 16.27 25.22
N ALA A 29 -11.89 15.26 25.89
CA ALA A 29 -10.83 14.42 25.35
C ALA A 29 -11.25 14.00 23.95
N LYS A 30 -10.55 14.52 22.93
CA LYS A 30 -10.76 14.14 21.53
C LYS A 30 -10.48 12.64 21.46
N PRO A 31 -11.46 11.78 21.16
CA PRO A 31 -11.16 10.38 20.94
C PRO A 31 -10.16 10.31 19.77
N PRO A 32 -9.18 9.38 19.81
CA PRO A 32 -8.30 9.18 18.68
C PRO A 32 -9.15 8.96 17.44
N ILE A 33 -8.79 9.61 16.33
CA ILE A 33 -9.46 9.42 15.05
C ILE A 33 -9.15 7.99 14.62
N LEU A 34 -9.98 7.05 15.05
CA LEU A 34 -10.05 5.71 14.49
C LEU A 34 -10.63 5.90 13.09
N VAL A 35 -9.76 5.94 12.09
CA VAL A 35 -10.18 5.94 10.67
C VAL A 35 -10.73 4.55 10.37
N GLU A 36 -11.91 4.26 10.90
CA GLU A 36 -12.61 3.00 10.66
C GLU A 36 -13.29 3.01 9.28
N ASN A 37 -13.57 4.18 8.69
CA ASN A 37 -14.23 4.32 7.38
C ASN A 37 -13.86 5.66 6.68
N PRO A 38 -13.37 5.66 5.42
CA PRO A 38 -13.05 6.89 4.69
C PRO A 38 -14.28 7.77 4.39
N ILE A 39 -15.48 7.18 4.25
CA ILE A 39 -16.73 7.94 4.05
C ILE A 39 -17.17 8.60 5.35
N GLY A 40 -17.11 7.87 6.48
CA GLY A 40 -17.42 8.40 7.81
C GLY A 40 -16.42 9.47 8.27
N ALA A 41 -15.15 9.32 7.91
CA ALA A 41 -14.13 10.34 8.15
C ALA A 41 -14.40 11.64 7.37
N VAL A 42 -14.92 11.54 6.15
CA VAL A 42 -15.32 12.72 5.36
C VAL A 42 -16.59 13.35 5.93
N GLU A 43 -17.57 12.57 6.41
CA GLU A 43 -18.76 13.10 7.07
C GLU A 43 -18.43 13.79 8.40
N GLN A 44 -17.52 13.23 9.19
CA GLN A 44 -17.03 13.85 10.43
C GLN A 44 -16.19 15.10 10.15
N ALA A 45 -15.30 15.07 9.16
CA ALA A 45 -14.54 16.24 8.73
C ALA A 45 -15.45 17.37 8.21
N ALA A 46 -16.52 17.03 7.48
CA ALA A 46 -17.52 17.98 7.02
C ALA A 46 -18.30 18.65 8.18
N ARG A 47 -18.61 17.88 9.24
CA ARG A 47 -19.25 18.39 10.46
C ARG A 47 -18.29 19.26 11.27
N GLU A 48 -17.02 18.89 11.39
CA GLU A 48 -15.98 19.69 12.08
C GLU A 48 -15.69 21.02 11.36
N LEU A 49 -15.91 21.10 10.05
CA LEU A 49 -15.75 22.32 9.25
C LEU A 49 -16.98 23.27 9.29
N GLY A 50 -17.98 22.99 10.13
CA GLY A 50 -19.12 23.91 10.34
C GLY A 50 -20.12 23.96 9.19
N VAL A 51 -20.20 22.92 8.35
CA VAL A 51 -21.24 22.79 7.32
C VAL A 51 -22.52 22.26 7.97
N GLU A 52 -23.16 23.09 8.81
CA GLU A 52 -24.53 22.83 9.28
C GLU A 52 -25.51 23.08 8.13
N GLY A 53 -26.08 22.01 7.58
CA GLY A 53 -27.01 22.09 6.45
C GLY A 53 -26.70 21.14 5.29
N GLY A 54 -25.99 20.04 5.53
CA GLY A 54 -25.66 19.08 4.49
C GLY A 54 -24.65 19.63 3.48
N LEU A 55 -23.82 18.75 2.94
CA LEU A 55 -22.98 19.11 1.82
C LEU A 55 -23.89 19.55 0.67
N SER A 56 -23.69 20.76 0.13
CA SER A 56 -24.35 21.14 -1.13
C SER A 56 -24.11 20.03 -2.15
N THR A 57 -25.08 19.74 -3.02
CA THR A 57 -24.96 18.65 -4.01
C THR A 57 -23.64 18.71 -4.77
N SER A 58 -23.13 19.93 -5.03
CA SER A 58 -21.82 20.18 -5.61
C SER A 58 -20.65 19.67 -4.76
N LEU A 59 -20.67 19.87 -3.43
CA LEU A 59 -19.63 19.40 -2.52
C LEU A 59 -19.66 17.87 -2.35
N ASN A 60 -20.84 17.26 -2.35
CA ASN A 60 -20.98 15.79 -2.40
C ASN A 60 -20.36 15.19 -3.66
N ILE A 61 -20.56 15.83 -4.83
CA ILE A 61 -19.95 15.38 -6.09
C ILE A 61 -18.42 15.50 -6.02
N VAL A 62 -17.89 16.60 -5.46
CA VAL A 62 -16.44 16.78 -5.31
C VAL A 62 -15.82 15.71 -4.41
N VAL A 63 -16.47 15.40 -3.28
CA VAL A 63 -16.05 14.32 -2.38
C VAL A 63 -16.07 12.98 -3.10
N LEU A 64 -17.15 12.66 -3.81
CA LEU A 64 -17.29 11.41 -4.55
C LEU A 64 -16.19 11.24 -5.61
N LEU A 65 -15.91 12.30 -6.38
CA LEU A 65 -14.85 12.28 -7.39
C LEU A 65 -13.47 12.13 -6.78
N THR A 66 -13.23 12.71 -5.61
CA THR A 66 -11.96 12.59 -4.88
C THR A 66 -11.76 11.16 -4.39
N VAL A 67 -12.78 10.54 -3.80
CA VAL A 67 -12.73 9.13 -3.39
C VAL A 67 -12.51 8.23 -4.60
N LEU A 68 -13.25 8.45 -5.70
CA LEU A 68 -13.13 7.66 -6.92
C LEU A 68 -11.73 7.75 -7.56
N ALA A 69 -11.05 8.91 -7.47
CA ALA A 69 -9.69 9.08 -7.96
C ALA A 69 -8.64 8.31 -7.16
N ILE A 70 -8.87 8.07 -5.86
CA ILE A 70 -7.93 7.38 -4.96
C ILE A 70 -8.07 5.84 -5.07
N VAL A 71 -9.25 5.33 -5.39
CA VAL A 71 -9.56 3.90 -5.44
C VAL A 71 -8.56 3.07 -6.28
N PRO A 72 -8.17 3.45 -7.51
CA PRO A 72 -7.24 2.65 -8.31
C PRO A 72 -5.87 2.49 -7.67
N SER A 73 -5.39 3.53 -7.00
CA SER A 73 -4.09 3.52 -6.31
C SER A 73 -4.12 2.62 -5.09
N VAL A 74 -5.19 2.69 -4.29
CA VAL A 74 -5.39 1.81 -3.12
C VAL A 74 -5.53 0.35 -3.57
N PHE A 75 -6.26 0.11 -4.66
CA PHE A 75 -6.38 -1.23 -5.24
C PHE A 75 -5.01 -1.82 -5.62
N ILE A 76 -4.16 -1.03 -6.26
CA ILE A 76 -2.80 -1.47 -6.64
C ILE A 76 -1.93 -1.76 -5.41
N LEU A 77 -1.98 -0.91 -4.40
CA LEU A 77 -1.11 -1.02 -3.21
C LEU A 77 -1.56 -2.12 -2.23
N CYS A 78 -2.87 -2.34 -2.10
CA CYS A 78 -3.43 -3.31 -1.17
C CYS A 78 -3.53 -4.73 -1.76
N THR A 79 -3.05 -4.95 -2.98
CA THR A 79 -3.10 -6.25 -3.67
C THR A 79 -1.69 -6.77 -4.00
N CYS A 80 -1.59 -7.98 -4.58
CA CYS A 80 -0.32 -8.55 -5.02
C CYS A 80 0.26 -7.90 -6.28
N PHE A 81 -0.43 -6.91 -6.86
CA PHE A 81 0.00 -6.20 -8.07
C PHE A 81 1.43 -5.64 -7.92
N THR A 82 1.73 -5.03 -6.77
CA THR A 82 3.03 -4.41 -6.48
C THR A 82 4.18 -5.40 -6.66
N ARG A 83 4.04 -6.63 -6.16
CA ARG A 83 5.07 -7.67 -6.32
C ARG A 83 5.23 -8.10 -7.77
N ILE A 84 4.11 -8.36 -8.45
CA ILE A 84 4.11 -8.86 -9.83
C ILE A 84 4.75 -7.84 -10.78
N VAL A 85 4.34 -6.56 -10.69
CA VAL A 85 4.83 -5.51 -11.61
C VAL A 85 6.32 -5.23 -11.42
N ILE A 86 6.82 -5.28 -10.18
CA ILE A 86 8.24 -5.04 -9.88
C ILE A 86 9.09 -6.19 -10.42
N VAL A 87 8.73 -7.44 -10.12
CA VAL A 87 9.47 -8.61 -10.60
C VAL A 87 9.49 -8.64 -12.14
N MET A 88 8.36 -8.39 -12.78
CA MET A 88 8.27 -8.33 -14.24
C MET A 88 9.11 -7.19 -14.84
N SER A 89 9.16 -6.05 -14.17
CA SER A 89 10.00 -4.92 -14.58
C SER A 89 11.50 -5.20 -14.41
N LEU A 90 11.89 -5.89 -13.35
CA LEU A 90 13.27 -6.33 -13.11
C LEU A 90 13.70 -7.40 -14.12
N LEU A 91 12.81 -8.34 -14.47
CA LEU A 91 13.05 -9.31 -15.54
C LEU A 91 13.36 -8.61 -16.87
N ARG A 92 12.54 -7.62 -17.27
CA ARG A 92 12.80 -6.84 -18.50
C ARG A 92 14.19 -6.19 -18.47
N GLN A 93 14.58 -5.63 -17.34
CA GLN A 93 15.91 -5.02 -17.19
C GLN A 93 17.03 -6.06 -17.28
N ALA A 94 16.81 -7.26 -16.73
CA ALA A 94 17.80 -8.35 -16.75
C ALA A 94 18.09 -8.86 -18.17
N LEU A 95 17.06 -8.93 -19.02
CA LEU A 95 17.18 -9.31 -20.44
C LEU A 95 18.00 -8.28 -21.25
N GLY A 96 18.12 -7.04 -20.78
CA GLY A 96 18.92 -5.98 -21.42
C GLY A 96 18.31 -5.44 -22.71
N THR A 97 17.03 -5.72 -22.97
CA THR A 97 16.31 -5.28 -24.17
C THR A 97 15.90 -3.82 -24.05
N GLN A 98 16.18 -3.03 -25.09
CA GLN A 98 15.73 -1.63 -25.16
C GLN A 98 14.24 -1.59 -25.54
N GLY A 99 13.36 -1.60 -24.56
CA GLY A 99 11.93 -1.28 -24.74
C GLY A 99 11.00 -2.45 -25.06
N LEU A 100 11.51 -3.68 -25.20
CA LEU A 100 10.69 -4.88 -25.37
C LEU A 100 10.77 -5.78 -24.12
N PRO A 101 9.66 -6.20 -23.49
CA PRO A 101 8.28 -5.81 -23.78
C PRO A 101 7.95 -4.36 -23.36
N PRO A 102 6.99 -3.70 -24.03
CA PRO A 102 6.50 -2.38 -23.63
C PRO A 102 6.00 -2.36 -22.19
N SER A 103 6.21 -1.27 -21.46
CA SER A 103 5.75 -1.12 -20.06
C SER A 103 4.24 -1.33 -19.92
N GLN A 104 3.47 -0.97 -20.95
CA GLN A 104 2.02 -1.17 -21.00
C GLN A 104 1.64 -2.65 -20.97
N ILE A 105 2.40 -3.52 -21.66
CA ILE A 105 2.16 -4.97 -21.65
C ILE A 105 2.49 -5.53 -20.27
N ILE A 106 3.60 -5.10 -19.67
CA ILE A 106 4.00 -5.52 -18.32
C ILE A 106 2.92 -5.16 -17.29
N VAL A 107 2.43 -3.92 -17.32
CA VAL A 107 1.37 -3.44 -16.41
C VAL A 107 0.06 -4.20 -16.66
N GLY A 108 -0.34 -4.36 -17.93
CA GLY A 108 -1.55 -5.09 -18.29
C GLY A 108 -1.51 -6.55 -17.82
N LEU A 109 -0.42 -7.26 -18.10
CA LEU A 109 -0.22 -8.63 -17.64
C LEU A 109 -0.24 -8.71 -16.12
N SER A 110 0.43 -7.78 -15.43
CA SER A 110 0.45 -7.73 -13.96
C SER A 110 -0.95 -7.57 -13.37
N LEU A 111 -1.79 -6.75 -14.01
CA LEU A 111 -3.17 -6.52 -13.59
C LEU A 111 -4.02 -7.79 -13.78
N PHE A 112 -3.93 -8.45 -14.93
CA PHE A 112 -4.68 -9.69 -15.16
C PHE A 112 -4.24 -10.83 -14.23
N LEU A 113 -2.93 -10.99 -14.00
CA LEU A 113 -2.42 -11.97 -13.03
C LEU A 113 -2.92 -11.66 -11.62
N THR A 114 -2.95 -10.38 -11.23
CA THR A 114 -3.51 -9.95 -9.94
C THR A 114 -4.98 -10.35 -9.82
N LEU A 115 -5.80 -10.11 -10.86
CA LEU A 115 -7.22 -10.49 -10.84
C LEU A 115 -7.43 -12.00 -10.70
N VAL A 116 -6.59 -12.81 -11.37
CA VAL A 116 -6.65 -14.27 -11.26
C VAL A 116 -6.29 -14.72 -9.83
N VAL A 117 -5.20 -14.21 -9.28
CA VAL A 117 -4.71 -14.58 -7.94
C VAL A 117 -5.65 -14.07 -6.83
N MET A 118 -6.22 -12.88 -7.00
CA MET A 118 -7.13 -12.27 -6.01
C MET A 118 -8.60 -12.66 -6.15
N SER A 119 -8.96 -13.44 -7.17
CA SER A 119 -10.33 -13.92 -7.37
C SER A 119 -11.01 -14.48 -6.09
N PRO A 120 -10.38 -15.38 -5.30
CA PRO A 120 -11.00 -15.89 -4.07
C PRO A 120 -11.19 -14.81 -3.01
N THR A 121 -10.24 -13.88 -2.86
CA THR A 121 -10.35 -12.76 -1.90
C THR A 121 -11.51 -11.85 -2.27
N PHE A 122 -11.64 -11.47 -3.55
CA PHE A 122 -12.74 -10.63 -4.03
C PHE A 122 -14.09 -11.33 -3.88
N ALA A 123 -14.18 -12.63 -4.11
CA ALA A 123 -15.40 -13.40 -3.86
C ALA A 123 -15.81 -13.34 -2.38
N ARG A 124 -14.87 -13.58 -1.45
CA ARG A 124 -15.13 -13.45 0.01
C ARG A 124 -15.56 -12.04 0.40
N MET A 125 -14.92 -11.00 -0.16
CA MET A 125 -15.31 -9.61 0.10
C MET A 125 -16.74 -9.31 -0.38
N TYR A 126 -17.10 -9.84 -1.55
CA TYR A 126 -18.45 -9.69 -2.10
C TYR A 126 -19.49 -10.39 -1.23
N ASP A 127 -19.26 -11.65 -0.85
CA ASP A 127 -20.19 -12.44 -0.04
C ASP A 127 -20.32 -11.93 1.40
N ALA A 128 -19.21 -11.51 2.03
CA ALA A 128 -19.20 -11.07 3.43
C ALA A 128 -19.72 -9.63 3.62
N GLY A 129 -19.45 -8.74 2.66
CA GLY A 129 -19.73 -7.30 2.79
C GLY A 129 -20.84 -6.80 1.87
N ILE A 130 -20.66 -6.99 0.56
CA ILE A 130 -21.50 -6.34 -0.46
C ILE A 130 -22.89 -6.99 -0.53
N LYS A 131 -22.94 -8.32 -0.57
CA LYS A 131 -24.18 -9.09 -0.66
C LYS A 131 -25.16 -8.82 0.49
N PRO A 132 -24.76 -8.86 1.78
CA PRO A 132 -25.68 -8.54 2.87
C PRO A 132 -26.08 -7.06 2.86
N TYR A 133 -25.18 -6.14 2.51
CA TYR A 133 -25.52 -4.72 2.38
C TYR A 133 -26.62 -4.47 1.33
N LEU A 134 -26.51 -5.11 0.16
CA LEU A 134 -27.53 -4.99 -0.89
C LEU A 134 -28.86 -5.63 -0.49
N ALA A 135 -28.83 -6.75 0.23
CA ALA A 135 -30.03 -7.43 0.73
C ALA A 135 -30.74 -6.61 1.83
N GLU A 136 -30.00 -6.06 2.80
CA GLU A 136 -30.55 -5.24 3.89
C GLU A 136 -31.08 -3.88 3.40
N THR A 137 -30.54 -3.36 2.29
CA THR A 137 -31.06 -2.14 1.63
C THR A 137 -32.42 -2.38 0.95
N ALA A 138 -32.72 -3.63 0.55
CA ALA A 138 -33.99 -3.98 -0.07
C ALA A 138 -35.16 -4.09 0.94
N ASP A 139 -34.87 -4.45 2.20
CA ASP A 139 -35.87 -4.64 3.26
C ASP A 139 -36.24 -3.35 4.04
N GLN A 140 -35.86 -2.18 3.55
CA GLN A 140 -36.40 -0.88 3.97
C GLN A 140 -36.24 -0.52 5.47
N GLN A 141 -35.26 -1.12 6.16
CA GLN A 141 -34.83 -0.74 7.51
C GLN A 141 -33.37 -0.25 7.46
N ALA A 142 -33.13 0.82 6.69
CA ALA A 142 -31.81 1.43 6.55
C ALA A 142 -31.42 2.18 7.84
N LEU A 143 -30.83 1.49 8.81
CA LEU A 143 -30.09 2.17 9.87
C LEU A 143 -28.73 2.65 9.34
N PRO A 144 -28.26 3.85 9.75
CA PRO A 144 -26.93 4.37 9.40
C PRO A 144 -25.76 3.46 9.84
N ASP A 145 -26.00 2.57 10.80
CA ASP A 145 -25.03 1.58 11.28
C ASP A 145 -24.69 0.48 10.24
N ASN A 146 -25.50 0.33 9.18
CA ASN A 146 -25.34 -0.73 8.20
C ASN A 146 -24.10 -0.56 7.30
N GLN A 147 -23.78 0.68 6.90
CA GLN A 147 -22.60 0.91 6.03
C GLN A 147 -21.29 0.61 6.76
N ILE A 148 -21.20 0.96 8.04
CA ILE A 148 -20.00 0.71 8.87
C ILE A 148 -19.85 -0.80 9.12
N ALA A 149 -20.95 -1.50 9.43
CA ALA A 149 -20.95 -2.94 9.59
C ALA A 149 -20.56 -3.68 8.29
N ALA A 150 -21.12 -3.26 7.15
CA ALA A 150 -20.78 -3.82 5.84
C ALA A 150 -19.31 -3.59 5.49
N TRP A 151 -18.77 -2.39 5.74
CA TRP A 151 -17.35 -2.10 5.56
C TRP A 151 -16.46 -2.95 6.46
N ASN A 152 -16.81 -3.11 7.74
CA ASN A 152 -16.08 -3.92 8.70
C ASN A 152 -16.03 -5.41 8.30
N ARG A 153 -17.10 -5.93 7.69
CA ARG A 153 -17.12 -7.28 7.13
C ARG A 153 -16.34 -7.37 5.80
N ALA A 154 -16.49 -6.38 4.93
CA ALA A 154 -15.82 -6.35 3.62
C ALA A 154 -14.29 -6.25 3.73
N LYS A 155 -13.77 -5.57 4.75
CA LYS A 155 -12.33 -5.39 4.94
C LYS A 155 -11.62 -6.61 5.53
N MET A 156 -12.34 -7.52 6.21
CA MET A 156 -11.76 -8.70 6.86
C MET A 156 -11.01 -9.61 5.88
N PRO A 157 -11.60 -10.07 4.75
CA PRO A 157 -10.89 -10.95 3.83
C PRO A 157 -9.63 -10.35 3.21
N LEU A 158 -9.59 -9.01 3.06
CA LEU A 158 -8.42 -8.29 2.59
C LEU A 158 -7.32 -8.23 3.65
N ARG A 159 -7.70 -8.04 4.92
CA ARG A 159 -6.77 -8.10 6.06
C ARG A 159 -6.17 -9.49 6.19
N ASP A 160 -7.00 -10.52 6.14
CA ASP A 160 -6.55 -11.92 6.22
C ASP A 160 -5.53 -12.21 5.11
N PHE A 161 -5.83 -11.79 3.88
CA PHE A 161 -4.89 -11.91 2.77
C PHE A 161 -3.55 -11.24 3.06
N MET A 162 -3.54 -10.01 3.59
CA MET A 162 -2.29 -9.31 3.92
C MET A 162 -1.48 -10.03 5.00
N PHE A 163 -2.14 -10.56 6.03
CA PHE A 163 -1.47 -11.36 7.06
C PHE A 163 -0.92 -12.66 6.49
N ASP A 164 -1.70 -13.39 5.70
CA ASP A 164 -1.27 -14.62 5.03
C ASP A 164 -0.01 -14.37 4.17
N GLN A 165 0.06 -13.23 3.46
CA GLN A 165 1.27 -12.87 2.71
C GLN A 165 2.47 -12.53 3.61
N ILE A 166 2.25 -11.83 4.71
CA ILE A 166 3.34 -11.47 5.65
C ILE A 166 3.90 -12.71 6.33
N GLU A 167 3.02 -13.64 6.75
CA GLU A 167 3.37 -14.95 7.29
C GLU A 167 4.16 -15.77 6.26
N HIS A 168 3.63 -15.90 5.04
CA HIS A 168 4.27 -16.69 3.98
C HIS A 168 5.65 -16.16 3.59
N THR A 169 5.87 -14.84 3.68
CA THR A 169 7.15 -14.20 3.37
C THR A 169 8.10 -14.10 4.58
N GLY A 170 7.62 -14.41 5.80
CA GLY A 170 8.40 -14.32 7.04
C GLY A 170 8.80 -12.89 7.42
N ASN A 171 8.06 -11.87 6.96
CA ASN A 171 8.42 -10.46 7.10
C ASN A 171 7.68 -9.73 8.23
N TRP A 172 7.29 -10.47 9.28
CA TRP A 172 6.61 -9.90 10.45
C TRP A 172 7.39 -8.78 11.15
N GLU A 173 8.71 -8.75 11.00
CA GLU A 173 9.59 -7.64 11.43
C GLU A 173 9.09 -6.27 10.99
N THR A 174 8.49 -6.21 9.81
CA THR A 174 7.96 -4.97 9.23
C THR A 174 6.72 -4.50 9.99
N VAL A 175 5.87 -5.44 10.42
CA VAL A 175 4.68 -5.14 11.22
C VAL A 175 5.09 -4.61 12.58
N TRP A 176 6.02 -5.29 13.27
CA TRP A 176 6.50 -4.87 14.58
C TRP A 176 7.20 -3.51 14.53
N MET A 177 7.97 -3.24 13.47
CA MET A 177 8.61 -1.95 13.28
C MET A 177 7.57 -0.82 13.19
N ILE A 178 6.56 -0.95 12.33
CA ILE A 178 5.54 0.11 12.17
C ILE A 178 4.69 0.26 13.42
N GLU A 179 4.31 -0.85 14.04
CA GLU A 179 3.56 -0.84 15.30
C GLU A 179 4.37 -0.16 16.42
N GLY A 180 5.67 -0.44 16.50
CA GLY A 180 6.58 0.21 17.45
C GLY A 180 6.72 1.71 17.24
N PHE A 181 6.64 2.21 15.99
CA PHE A 181 6.62 3.64 15.71
C PHE A 181 5.28 4.31 16.05
N ARG A 182 4.17 3.57 15.98
CA ARG A 182 2.83 4.08 16.29
C ARG A 182 2.54 4.08 17.78
N ARG A 183 3.16 3.20 18.54
CA ARG A 183 3.03 3.15 19.99
C ARG A 183 3.89 4.22 20.66
N ASP A 184 3.29 4.96 21.59
CA ASP A 184 3.99 5.93 22.42
C ASP A 184 5.15 5.25 23.19
N ALA A 185 6.23 5.98 23.46
CA ALA A 185 7.40 5.49 24.22
C ALA A 185 7.08 4.99 25.65
N HIS A 186 5.84 5.21 26.13
CA HIS A 186 5.32 4.75 27.42
C HIS A 186 4.50 3.44 27.35
N SER A 187 4.32 2.89 26.15
CA SER A 187 3.64 1.60 25.93
C SER A 187 4.59 0.46 26.30
N GLN A 188 4.09 -0.56 27.01
CA GLN A 188 4.91 -1.76 27.29
C GLN A 188 5.38 -2.40 25.98
N PRO A 189 6.67 -2.82 25.90
CA PRO A 189 7.15 -3.60 24.77
C PRO A 189 6.29 -4.86 24.67
N MET A 190 5.59 -5.00 23.55
CA MET A 190 4.68 -6.12 23.36
C MET A 190 5.47 -7.32 22.86
N ASP A 191 5.26 -8.46 23.51
CA ASP A 191 5.92 -9.70 23.14
C ASP A 191 5.43 -10.13 21.73
N PRO A 192 6.33 -10.36 20.75
CA PRO A 192 5.94 -10.76 19.40
C PRO A 192 5.06 -12.01 19.36
N GLU A 193 5.17 -12.88 20.36
CA GLU A 193 4.42 -14.14 20.48
C GLU A 193 2.97 -13.98 21.00
N LEU A 194 2.61 -12.80 21.54
CA LEU A 194 1.28 -12.54 22.14
C LEU A 194 0.34 -11.71 21.24
N MET A 195 0.76 -11.34 20.03
CA MET A 195 -0.04 -10.56 19.10
C MET A 195 -1.07 -11.44 18.40
N THR A 196 -2.35 -11.26 18.73
CA THR A 196 -3.45 -11.74 17.89
C THR A 196 -3.62 -10.79 16.70
N THR A 197 -3.79 -11.33 15.48
CA THR A 197 -4.02 -10.60 14.22
C THR A 197 -5.16 -9.57 14.29
N ASP A 198 -6.08 -9.74 15.23
CA ASP A 198 -7.21 -8.85 15.49
C ASP A 198 -6.82 -7.46 16.06
N GLN A 199 -5.68 -7.34 16.73
CA GLN A 199 -5.29 -6.09 17.42
C GLN A 199 -4.59 -5.07 16.50
N ILE A 200 -4.25 -5.46 15.27
CA ILE A 200 -3.45 -4.63 14.36
C ILE A 200 -4.37 -3.80 13.46
N ASP A 201 -4.28 -2.48 13.51
CA ASP A 201 -5.06 -1.60 12.65
C ASP A 201 -4.65 -1.69 11.17
N LEU A 202 -5.58 -1.37 10.26
CA LEU A 202 -5.28 -1.23 8.82
C LEU A 202 -4.19 -0.17 8.54
N LEU A 203 -4.12 0.87 9.37
CA LEU A 203 -3.11 1.93 9.25
C LEU A 203 -1.69 1.43 9.57
N THR A 204 -1.54 0.37 10.37
CA THR A 204 -0.27 -0.36 10.55
C THR A 204 -0.07 -1.38 9.43
N LEU A 205 -1.11 -2.17 9.14
CA LEU A 205 -1.03 -3.34 8.27
C LEU A 205 -0.70 -2.99 6.81
N VAL A 206 -1.37 -1.98 6.23
CA VAL A 206 -1.20 -1.62 4.81
C VAL A 206 0.26 -1.22 4.50
N PRO A 207 0.89 -0.26 5.21
CA PRO A 207 2.28 0.06 4.93
C PRO A 207 3.25 -1.08 5.28
N ALA A 208 2.95 -1.92 6.28
CA ALA A 208 3.77 -3.10 6.59
C ALA A 208 3.73 -4.12 5.46
N TYR A 209 2.54 -4.39 4.93
CA TYR A 209 2.31 -5.25 3.79
C TYR A 209 3.06 -4.73 2.56
N ILE A 210 2.93 -3.45 2.21
CA ILE A 210 3.61 -2.86 1.04
C ILE A 210 5.13 -3.07 1.15
N LEU A 211 5.72 -2.79 2.31
CA LEU A 211 7.15 -2.99 2.54
C LEU A 211 7.58 -4.46 2.43
N SER A 212 6.76 -5.39 2.96
CA SER A 212 6.97 -6.83 2.81
C SER A 212 6.94 -7.27 1.34
N GLU A 213 5.96 -6.80 0.57
CA GLU A 213 5.83 -7.08 -0.86
C GLU A 213 7.01 -6.53 -1.65
N LEU A 214 7.45 -5.31 -1.34
CA LEU A 214 8.63 -4.70 -1.95
C LEU A 214 9.88 -5.54 -1.69
N LYS A 215 10.17 -5.86 -0.42
CA LYS A 215 11.33 -6.69 -0.04
C LYS A 215 11.32 -8.02 -0.80
N THR A 216 10.17 -8.69 -0.83
CA THR A 216 10.01 -9.98 -1.51
C THR A 216 10.19 -9.85 -3.02
N ALA A 217 9.61 -8.81 -3.65
CA ALA A 217 9.74 -8.55 -5.07
C ALA A 217 11.20 -8.30 -5.50
N PHE A 218 11.96 -7.55 -4.70
CA PHE A 218 13.38 -7.32 -4.97
C PHE A 218 14.20 -8.61 -4.82
N LEU A 219 13.92 -9.43 -3.81
CA LEU A 219 14.59 -10.72 -3.63
C LEU A 219 14.32 -11.68 -4.80
N LEU A 220 13.06 -11.78 -5.24
CA LEU A 220 12.67 -12.57 -6.42
C LEU A 220 13.32 -12.03 -7.70
N GLY A 221 13.28 -10.71 -7.90
CA GLY A 221 13.91 -10.05 -9.04
C GLY A 221 15.41 -10.29 -9.08
N PHE A 222 16.10 -10.23 -7.94
CA PHE A 222 17.53 -10.54 -7.85
C PHE A 222 17.82 -11.99 -8.24
N LYS A 223 17.02 -12.96 -7.75
CA LYS A 223 17.17 -14.38 -8.12
C LYS A 223 17.03 -14.59 -9.63
N ILE A 224 16.09 -13.90 -10.27
CA ILE A 224 15.90 -13.92 -11.73
C ILE A 224 17.09 -13.25 -12.45
N TYR A 225 17.68 -12.22 -11.87
CA TYR A 225 18.79 -11.47 -12.47
C TYR A 225 20.10 -12.28 -12.53
N LEU A 226 20.35 -13.14 -11.53
CA LEU A 226 21.59 -13.91 -11.38
C LEU A 226 22.06 -14.67 -12.64
N PRO A 227 21.25 -15.53 -13.30
CA PRO A 227 21.71 -16.25 -14.48
C PRO A 227 22.14 -15.33 -15.62
N PHE A 228 21.44 -14.21 -15.83
CA PHE A 228 21.77 -13.24 -16.88
C PHE A 228 23.07 -12.48 -16.58
N LEU A 229 23.30 -12.16 -15.31
CA LEU A 229 24.52 -11.52 -14.84
C LEU A 229 25.73 -12.43 -15.07
N VAL A 230 25.60 -13.73 -14.80
CA VAL A 230 26.66 -14.71 -15.09
C VAL A 230 27.01 -14.73 -16.58
N ILE A 231 26.01 -14.70 -17.47
CA ILE A 231 26.24 -14.63 -18.93
C ILE A 231 27.00 -13.35 -19.29
N ASP A 232 26.61 -12.20 -18.74
CA ASP A 232 27.32 -10.93 -19.00
C ASP A 232 28.79 -10.99 -18.55
N MET A 233 29.06 -11.51 -17.35
CA MET A 233 30.43 -11.62 -16.83
C MET A 233 31.28 -12.57 -17.67
N VAL A 234 30.72 -13.70 -18.11
CA VAL A 234 31.43 -14.66 -18.96
C VAL A 234 31.75 -14.04 -20.32
N ILE A 235 30.75 -13.45 -21.00
CA ILE A 235 30.95 -12.84 -22.32
C ILE A 235 31.93 -11.65 -22.25
N ALA A 236 31.85 -10.82 -21.21
CA ALA A 236 32.80 -9.73 -20.99
C ALA A 236 34.23 -10.24 -20.85
N SER A 237 34.46 -11.31 -20.07
CA SER A 237 35.79 -11.90 -19.91
C SER A 237 36.36 -12.45 -21.23
N LEU A 238 35.50 -13.05 -22.07
CA LEU A 238 35.90 -13.55 -23.39
C LEU A 238 36.27 -12.42 -24.35
N LEU A 239 35.49 -11.34 -24.39
CA LEU A 239 35.77 -10.18 -25.25
C LEU A 239 37.07 -9.48 -24.87
N ILE A 240 37.33 -9.34 -23.56
CA ILE A 240 38.60 -8.81 -23.04
C ILE A 240 39.75 -9.71 -23.47
N SER A 241 39.58 -11.04 -23.38
CA SER A 241 40.61 -12.00 -23.81
C SER A 241 40.88 -11.96 -25.32
N MET A 242 39.91 -11.58 -26.15
CA MET A 242 40.09 -11.39 -27.59
C MET A 242 40.70 -10.02 -27.96
N GLY A 243 40.90 -9.13 -26.98
CA GLY A 243 41.40 -7.78 -27.21
C GLY A 243 40.35 -6.79 -27.74
N MET A 244 39.07 -7.15 -27.75
CA MET A 244 37.98 -6.27 -28.21
C MET A 244 37.46 -5.39 -27.07
N MET A 245 38.24 -4.39 -26.67
CA MET A 245 37.85 -3.48 -25.57
C MET A 245 36.79 -2.43 -25.95
N MET A 246 36.58 -2.16 -27.24
CA MET A 246 35.68 -1.09 -27.69
C MET A 246 34.23 -1.50 -27.91
N LEU A 247 33.92 -2.79 -27.93
CA LEU A 247 32.55 -3.27 -28.09
C LEU A 247 31.91 -3.45 -26.70
N PRO A 248 30.76 -2.81 -26.42
CA PRO A 248 30.02 -3.05 -25.18
C PRO A 248 29.65 -4.54 -25.06
N PRO A 249 30.08 -5.25 -24.00
CA PRO A 249 29.80 -6.68 -23.86
C PRO A 249 28.31 -7.04 -23.89
N VAL A 250 27.46 -6.12 -23.45
CA VAL A 250 25.99 -6.26 -23.42
C VAL A 250 25.40 -6.52 -24.80
N LEU A 251 25.97 -5.93 -25.87
CA LEU A 251 25.46 -6.14 -27.23
C LEU A 251 25.67 -7.59 -27.69
N ILE A 252 26.74 -8.22 -27.22
CA ILE A 252 27.06 -9.61 -27.57
C ILE A 252 26.30 -10.58 -26.66
N SER A 253 26.10 -10.26 -25.37
CA SER A 253 25.39 -11.14 -24.44
C SER A 253 23.88 -11.18 -24.66
N LEU A 254 23.28 -10.08 -25.16
CA LEU A 254 21.83 -9.97 -25.38
C LEU A 254 21.22 -11.14 -26.18
N PRO A 255 21.70 -11.50 -27.39
CA PRO A 255 21.12 -12.62 -28.13
C PRO A 255 21.21 -13.95 -27.38
N PHE A 256 22.29 -14.20 -26.63
CA PHE A 256 22.42 -15.41 -25.79
C PHE A 256 21.44 -15.41 -24.62
N LYS A 257 21.24 -14.26 -23.96
CA LYS A 257 20.24 -14.13 -22.89
C LYS A 257 18.83 -14.40 -23.39
N LEU A 258 18.47 -13.82 -24.53
CA LEU A 258 17.15 -14.04 -25.14
C LEU A 258 16.96 -15.49 -25.56
N LEU A 259 17.97 -16.10 -26.18
CA LEU A 259 17.93 -17.52 -26.55
C LEU A 259 17.73 -18.39 -25.31
N LEU A 260 18.53 -18.19 -24.27
CA LEU A 260 18.41 -18.95 -23.02
C LEU A 260 17.01 -18.77 -22.40
N PHE A 261 16.51 -17.53 -22.35
CA PHE A 261 15.21 -17.24 -21.75
C PHE A 261 14.05 -17.90 -22.53
N VAL A 262 14.12 -17.93 -23.86
CA VAL A 262 13.11 -18.62 -24.68
C VAL A 262 13.26 -20.14 -24.58
N LEU A 263 14.48 -20.68 -24.55
CA LEU A 263 14.72 -22.13 -24.45
C LEU A 263 14.22 -22.76 -23.14
N VAL A 264 14.14 -21.98 -22.07
CA VAL A 264 13.64 -22.44 -20.76
C VAL A 264 12.18 -22.06 -20.52
N ASP A 265 11.47 -21.55 -21.53
CA ASP A 265 10.12 -21.01 -21.41
C ASP A 265 9.99 -20.01 -20.24
N GLY A 266 10.92 -19.05 -20.19
CA GLY A 266 11.11 -18.18 -19.02
C GLY A 266 9.90 -17.32 -18.65
N TRP A 267 9.01 -16.99 -19.61
CA TRP A 267 7.75 -16.31 -19.30
C TRP A 267 6.83 -17.18 -18.45
N ASP A 268 6.67 -18.44 -18.81
CA ASP A 268 5.82 -19.39 -18.08
C ASP A 268 6.43 -19.70 -16.71
N LEU A 269 7.76 -19.86 -16.65
CA LEU A 269 8.45 -20.10 -15.39
C LEU A 269 8.30 -18.93 -14.40
N VAL A 270 8.48 -17.70 -14.86
CA VAL A 270 8.38 -16.51 -14.00
C VAL A 270 6.94 -16.26 -13.58
N THR A 271 5.97 -16.41 -14.49
CA THR A 271 4.55 -16.24 -14.15
C THR A 271 4.08 -17.33 -13.18
N PHE A 272 4.48 -18.58 -13.37
CA PHE A 272 4.22 -19.67 -12.43
C PHE A 272 4.78 -19.38 -11.05
N GLN A 273 6.06 -19.00 -10.95
CA GLN A 273 6.72 -18.66 -9.67
C GLN A 273 6.03 -17.49 -8.96
N LEU A 274 5.57 -16.48 -9.71
CA LEU A 274 4.83 -15.35 -9.15
C LEU A 274 3.47 -15.76 -8.60
N MET A 275 2.73 -16.59 -9.35
CA MET A 275 1.41 -17.07 -8.92
C MET A 275 1.51 -18.04 -7.74
N SER A 276 2.49 -18.94 -7.73
CA SER A 276 2.72 -19.88 -6.62
C SER A 276 3.28 -19.20 -5.37
N GLY A 277 3.98 -18.07 -5.54
CA GLY A 277 4.57 -17.33 -4.42
C GLY A 277 3.57 -16.48 -3.64
N VAL A 278 2.35 -16.29 -4.14
CA VAL A 278 1.27 -15.61 -3.41
C VAL A 278 0.49 -16.66 -2.62
N ALA A 279 0.39 -16.50 -1.30
CA ALA A 279 -0.36 -17.44 -0.47
C ALA A 279 -1.83 -17.52 -0.93
N PRO A 280 -2.41 -18.72 -1.11
CA PRO A 280 -3.81 -18.87 -1.43
C PRO A 280 -4.66 -18.38 -0.26
N ALA A 281 -5.57 -17.44 -0.52
CA ALA A 281 -6.45 -16.89 0.51
C ALA A 281 -7.34 -17.99 1.12
N GLY A 282 -7.24 -18.20 2.44
CA GLY A 282 -8.17 -19.05 3.20
C GLY A 282 -7.80 -20.52 3.34
N VAL A 283 -6.51 -20.88 3.33
CA VAL A 283 -6.06 -22.18 3.86
C VAL A 283 -5.58 -21.97 5.30
N GLY A 284 -6.55 -21.84 6.21
CA GLY A 284 -6.38 -21.85 7.66
C GLY A 284 -7.50 -22.69 8.28
#